data_AF-A0A516Q1I5-F1
#
_entry.id   AF-A0A516Q1I5-F1
#
_cell.length_a   1.000
_cell.length_b   1.000
_cell.length_c   1.000
_cell.angle_alpha   90.00
_cell.angle_beta   90.00
_cell.angle_gamma   90.00
#
_symmetry.space_group_name_H-M   'P 1'
#
loop_
_entity.id
_entity.type
_entity.pdbx_description
1 polymer ?
#
loop_
_entity_poly.entity_id
_entity_poly.type
_entity_poly.pdbx_seq_one_letter_code
_entity_poly.pdbx_strand_id
1 'polypeptide(L)'
;MSRDRIADIWGRRTPHPAGTTWPARVDQFLVDGVAEDEIERWVRGACLLCSNGCGAEVAVLDNTIVGIRGTATAAAAFGEAPYRLSSDPSSRSPR
;
A
#
# COMPACT_ATOMS: atom_id res chain seq x y z
N MET A 1 -6.32 20.54 -2.75
CA MET A 1 -6.19 19.90 -4.09
C MET A 1 -5.21 18.75 -3.97
N SER A 2 -5.65 17.54 -4.29
CA SER A 2 -4.76 16.39 -4.46
C SER A 2 -3.79 16.67 -5.61
N ARG A 3 -2.50 16.36 -5.42
CA ARG A 3 -1.47 16.41 -6.48
C ARG A 3 -1.89 15.52 -7.66
N ASP A 4 -1.62 15.97 -8.88
CA ASP A 4 -1.76 15.12 -10.07
C ASP A 4 -0.72 13.99 -10.03
N ARG A 5 -1.18 12.79 -9.67
CA ARG A 5 -0.31 11.62 -9.48
C ARG A 5 0.10 10.96 -10.81
N ILE A 6 -0.42 11.44 -11.95
CA ILE A 6 -0.05 11.00 -13.29
C ILE A 6 1.06 11.90 -13.83
N ALA A 7 0.89 13.23 -13.73
CA ALA A 7 1.88 14.19 -14.22
C ALA A 7 3.06 14.38 -13.24
N ASP A 8 2.83 14.30 -11.93
CA ASP A 8 3.84 14.36 -10.89
C ASP A 8 3.75 13.10 -10.04
N ILE A 9 4.28 11.99 -10.55
CA ILE A 9 4.20 10.67 -9.91
C ILE A 9 4.90 10.66 -8.54
N TRP A 10 6.08 11.29 -8.46
CA TRP A 10 6.97 11.17 -7.30
C TRP A 10 6.70 12.22 -6.22
N GLY A 11 6.18 13.40 -6.58
CA GLY A 11 6.02 14.50 -5.64
C GLY A 11 7.35 14.89 -4.98
N ARG A 12 7.25 15.43 -3.77
CA ARG A 12 8.45 15.75 -2.97
C ARG A 12 9.11 14.46 -2.48
N ARG A 13 10.42 14.31 -2.75
CA ARG A 13 11.22 13.20 -2.20
C ARG A 13 11.27 13.25 -0.67
N THR A 14 11.01 12.11 -0.04
CA THR A 14 11.15 11.88 1.40
C THR A 14 12.14 10.73 1.63
N PRO A 15 13.45 10.99 1.65
CA PRO A 15 14.46 9.96 1.86
C PRO A 15 14.31 9.36 3.27
N HIS A 16 14.48 8.04 3.37
CA HIS A 16 14.42 7.29 4.62
C HIS A 16 15.81 6.76 4.98
N PRO A 17 16.30 6.94 6.22
CA PRO A 17 17.62 6.46 6.62
C PRO A 17 17.77 4.95 6.48
N ALA A 18 18.93 4.50 6.02
CA ALA A 18 19.25 3.08 5.93
C ALA A 18 19.25 2.42 7.33
N GLY A 19 18.79 1.17 7.41
CA GLY A 19 18.76 0.38 8.66
C GLY A 19 17.68 0.80 9.65
N THR A 20 16.85 1.79 9.34
CA THR A 20 15.72 2.19 10.19
C THR A 20 14.41 1.55 9.70
N THR A 21 13.50 1.28 10.62
CA THR A 21 12.18 0.71 10.31
C THR A 21 11.37 1.71 9.50
N TRP A 22 10.78 1.25 8.40
CA TRP A 22 9.85 2.08 7.64
C TRP A 22 8.64 2.46 8.51
N PRO A 23 8.18 3.72 8.49
CA PRO A 23 6.96 4.08 9.20
C PRO A 23 5.79 3.32 8.60
N ALA A 24 4.85 2.90 9.46
CA ALA A 24 3.57 2.37 8.99
C ALA A 24 2.87 3.43 8.12
N ARG A 25 2.47 3.05 6.91
CA ARG A 25 1.77 3.94 5.97
C ARG A 25 0.49 3.28 5.46
N VAL A 26 -0.59 4.03 5.51
CA VAL A 26 -1.86 3.69 4.88
C VAL A 26 -2.12 4.77 3.83
N ASP A 27 -1.52 4.58 2.66
CA ASP A 27 -1.85 5.42 1.52
C ASP A 27 -3.26 5.06 1.04
N GLN A 28 -4.09 6.07 0.83
CA GLN A 28 -5.48 5.92 0.40
C GLN A 28 -5.78 6.80 -0.81
N PHE A 29 -6.65 6.29 -1.68
CA PHE A 29 -7.31 7.04 -2.71
C PHE A 29 -8.78 6.59 -2.81
N LEU A 30 -9.69 7.56 -2.82
CA LEU A 30 -11.10 7.39 -3.15
C LEU A 30 -11.38 8.31 -4.34
N VAL A 31 -12.31 7.92 -5.21
CA VAL A 31 -12.80 8.79 -6.28
C VAL A 31 -13.48 10.03 -5.68
N ASP A 32 -13.42 11.15 -6.41
CA ASP A 32 -13.98 12.41 -5.92
C ASP A 32 -15.48 12.27 -5.61
N GLY A 33 -15.89 12.79 -4.45
CA GLY A 33 -17.28 12.74 -4.00
C GLY A 33 -17.68 11.48 -3.24
N VAL A 34 -16.78 10.48 -3.09
CA VAL A 34 -17.01 9.30 -2.24
C VAL A 34 -16.31 9.48 -0.91
N ALA A 35 -17.10 9.47 0.17
CA ALA A 35 -16.60 9.44 1.54
C ALA A 35 -16.28 8.00 1.99
N GLU A 36 -15.39 7.86 2.96
CA GLU A 36 -14.96 6.54 3.44
C GLU A 36 -16.07 5.76 4.16
N ASP A 37 -16.98 6.46 4.82
CA ASP A 37 -18.14 5.89 5.52
C ASP A 37 -19.25 5.43 4.57
N GLU A 38 -19.23 5.87 3.31
CA GLU A 38 -20.12 5.38 2.25
C GLU A 38 -19.68 4.02 1.68
N ILE A 39 -18.45 3.59 1.95
CA ILE A 39 -17.92 2.34 1.40
C ILE A 39 -18.64 1.12 1.99
N GLU A 40 -19.33 0.35 1.14
CA GLU A 40 -20.03 -0.87 1.55
C GLU A 40 -19.08 -1.97 1.99
N ARG A 41 -17.96 -2.14 1.26
CA ARG A 41 -16.97 -3.19 1.58
C ARG A 41 -15.56 -2.84 1.13
N TRP A 42 -14.60 -3.23 1.97
CA TRP A 42 -13.18 -3.27 1.66
C TRP A 42 -12.77 -4.70 1.34
N VAL A 43 -12.41 -4.95 0.08
CA VAL A 43 -11.96 -6.27 -0.39
C VAL A 43 -10.46 -6.38 -0.21
N ARG A 44 -10.01 -7.30 0.66
CA ARG A 44 -8.57 -7.50 0.91
C ARG A 44 -7.89 -8.21 -0.26
N GLY A 45 -6.66 -7.81 -0.53
CA GLY A 45 -5.78 -8.42 -1.53
C GLY A 45 -4.32 -8.02 -1.32
N ALA A 46 -3.52 -8.21 -2.37
CA ALA A 46 -2.11 -7.83 -2.39
C ALA A 46 -1.79 -7.05 -3.67
N CYS A 47 -0.86 -6.11 -3.55
CA CYS A 47 -0.30 -5.37 -4.66
C CYS A 47 0.56 -6.28 -5.55
N LEU A 48 0.34 -6.20 -6.87
CA LEU A 48 1.03 -7.02 -7.87
C LEU A 48 2.14 -6.28 -8.63
N LEU A 49 2.48 -5.05 -8.24
CA LEU A 49 3.39 -4.18 -9.02
C LEU A 49 4.86 -4.58 -8.95
N CYS A 50 5.34 -5.05 -7.80
CA CYS A 50 6.78 -5.25 -7.56
C CYS A 50 7.14 -6.60 -6.93
N SER A 51 6.22 -7.57 -6.94
CA SER A 51 6.37 -8.92 -6.35
C SER A 51 6.59 -8.97 -4.83
N ASN A 52 6.61 -7.83 -4.14
CA ASN A 52 6.75 -7.75 -2.69
C ASN A 52 5.51 -8.24 -1.93
N GLY A 53 4.34 -8.27 -2.59
CA GLY A 53 3.08 -8.69 -1.97
C GLY A 53 2.57 -7.70 -0.91
N CYS A 54 2.69 -6.38 -1.15
CA CYS A 54 2.21 -5.37 -0.20
C CYS A 54 0.71 -5.54 0.04
N GLY A 55 0.25 -5.50 1.29
CA GLY A 55 -1.17 -5.62 1.59
C GLY A 55 -1.96 -4.42 1.08
N ALA A 56 -3.08 -4.68 0.42
CA ALA A 56 -3.96 -3.65 -0.12
C ALA A 56 -5.43 -4.03 0.05
N GLU A 57 -6.30 -3.04 0.14
CA GLU A 57 -7.74 -3.22 0.14
C GLU A 57 -8.40 -2.35 -0.91
N VAL A 58 -9.36 -2.90 -1.64
CA VAL A 58 -10.11 -2.20 -2.69
C VAL A 58 -11.48 -1.82 -2.15
N ALA A 59 -11.83 -0.53 -2.25
CA ALA A 59 -13.13 -0.02 -1.86
C ALA A 59 -14.18 -0.34 -2.94
N VAL A 60 -15.32 -0.88 -2.51
CA VAL A 60 -16.47 -1.13 -3.39
C VAL A 60 -17.71 -0.45 -2.84
N LEU A 61 -18.40 0.26 -3.73
CA LEU A 61 -19.68 0.95 -3.51
C LEU A 61 -20.53 0.73 -4.77
N ASP A 62 -21.81 0.38 -4.64
CA ASP A 62 -22.71 0.12 -5.78
C ASP A 62 -22.11 -0.86 -6.81
N ASN A 63 -21.49 -1.93 -6.30
CA ASN A 63 -20.80 -2.95 -7.09
C ASN A 63 -19.69 -2.41 -8.02
N THR A 64 -19.15 -1.22 -7.73
CA THR A 64 -18.12 -0.53 -8.49
C THR A 64 -16.88 -0.29 -7.64
N ILE A 65 -15.70 -0.38 -8.24
CA ILE A 65 -14.44 -0.04 -7.56
C ILE A 65 -14.32 1.48 -7.46
N VAL A 66 -14.29 2.00 -6.24
CA VAL A 66 -14.28 3.45 -5.97
C VAL A 66 -13.01 3.92 -5.25
N GLY A 67 -12.08 3.01 -4.98
CA GLY A 67 -10.84 3.38 -4.33
C GLY A 67 -9.97 2.20 -3.91
N ILE A 68 -8.84 2.55 -3.28
CA ILE A 68 -7.85 1.60 -2.79
C ILE A 68 -7.13 2.20 -1.58
N ARG A 69 -6.79 1.36 -0.60
CA ARG A 69 -5.93 1.74 0.52
C ARG A 69 -4.91 0.66 0.86
N GLY A 70 -3.81 1.07 1.49
CA GLY A 70 -2.86 0.16 2.09
C GLY A 70 -3.40 -0.43 3.39
N THR A 71 -2.72 -1.42 3.95
CA THR A 71 -3.01 -1.88 5.32
C THR A 71 -1.78 -1.75 6.21
N ALA A 72 -1.97 -1.17 7.39
CA ALA A 72 -0.95 -1.06 8.42
C ALA A 72 -0.64 -2.41 9.09
N THR A 73 -1.48 -3.44 8.91
CA THR A 73 -1.29 -4.75 9.52
C THR A 73 -0.57 -5.74 8.61
N ALA A 74 -0.34 -5.40 7.35
CA ALA A 74 0.48 -6.23 6.46
C ALA A 74 1.97 -6.06 6.78
N ALA A 75 2.73 -7.15 6.65
CA ALA A 75 4.19 -7.13 6.79
C ALA A 75 4.91 -6.27 5.74
N ALA A 76 4.21 -5.87 4.68
CA ALA A 76 4.64 -4.87 3.72
C ALA A 76 3.44 -3.97 3.37
N ALA A 77 3.53 -2.68 3.71
CA ALA A 77 2.57 -1.67 3.27
C ALA A 77 3.00 -1.00 1.94
N PHE A 78 2.22 -0.05 1.41
CA PHE A 78 2.59 0.67 0.18
C PHE A 78 3.96 1.36 0.31
N GLY A 79 4.83 1.08 -0.66
CA GLY A 79 6.20 1.58 -0.67
C GLY A 79 7.12 0.95 0.37
N GLU A 80 6.68 -0.12 1.05
CA GLU A 80 7.56 -0.94 1.87
C GLU A 80 8.15 -2.08 1.04
N ALA A 81 9.46 -2.21 1.15
CA ALA A 81 10.20 -3.32 0.61
C ALA A 81 10.46 -4.35 1.71
N PRO A 82 9.80 -5.52 1.69
CA PRO A 82 10.07 -6.59 2.66
C PRO A 82 11.40 -7.30 2.38
N TYR A 83 12.19 -6.87 1.40
CA TYR A 83 13.54 -7.40 1.20
C TYR A 83 14.48 -6.96 2.33
N ARG A 84 14.27 -7.53 3.52
CA ARG A 84 15.37 -8.19 4.22
C ARG A 84 15.82 -9.33 3.30
N LEU A 85 16.73 -9.03 2.37
CA LEU A 85 17.69 -10.03 1.93
C LEU A 85 18.54 -10.35 3.16
N SER A 86 17.99 -11.18 4.04
CA SER A 86 18.81 -11.91 4.97
C SER A 86 19.74 -12.75 4.11
N SER A 87 21.04 -12.50 4.23
CA SER A 87 22.07 -13.40 3.71
C SER A 87 22.05 -14.77 4.39
N ASP A 88 21.30 -14.89 5.50
CA ASP A 88 21.09 -16.12 6.24
C ASP A 88 19.89 -16.90 5.67
N PRO A 89 20.12 -18.05 5.01
CA PRO A 89 19.08 -18.87 4.41
C PRO A 89 18.11 -19.49 5.44
N SER A 90 18.44 -19.48 6.73
CA SER A 90 17.57 -19.99 7.80
C SER A 90 16.38 -19.07 8.12
N SER A 91 16.40 -17.82 7.66
CA SER A 91 15.31 -16.86 7.90
C SER A 91 14.13 -17.01 6.93
N ARG A 92 14.21 -17.92 5.95
CA ARG A 92 13.08 -18.24 5.08
C ARG A 92 12.11 -19.13 5.84
N SER A 93 10.90 -18.65 6.07
CA SER A 93 9.80 -19.48 6.59
C SER A 93 9.67 -20.73 5.72
N PRO A 94 9.66 -21.95 6.29
CA PRO A 94 9.28 -23.13 5.54
C PRO A 94 7.80 -22.96 5.15
N ARG A 95 7.51 -23.15 3.86
CA ARG A 95 6.13 -23.32 3.40
C ARG A 95 5.66 -24.73 3.70
#